data_AF-A0A7W1AL88-F1
#
_entry.id   AF-A0A7W1AL88-F1
#
_cell.length_a   1.000
_cell.length_b   1.000
_cell.length_c   1.000
_cell.angle_alpha   90.00
_cell.angle_beta   90.00
_cell.angle_gamma   90.00
#
_symmetry.space_group_name_H-M   'P 1'
#
loop_
_entity.id
_entity.type
_entity.pdbx_description
1 polymer ?
#
loop_
_entity_poly.entity_id
_entity_poly.type
_entity_poly.pdbx_seq_one_letter_code
_entity_poly.pdbx_strand_id
1 'polypeptide(L)'
;MATKRIRKSGTVEVIWKERGELPGPVSYTFPNETEADAAIAECIARRARGERFPDEFYVVRASRRPQAVVQTRTLADVIRQYQSVHAAAPSDAPLLGLLIVKKGKTPLHDITYNWAESWVTDMKRVEHLAPTTIRHYVGALARALDWAARRQDGSLLQGNPLRLFPKRYASYTFEDAKAAGKKIIDEERGRRLEPDEEKAIRAIIAGKKPEGRQRSLELKHQAAIECLFELGLESAMRMREMFTLEITQVNFPQRTIFLTKTKNGDSRQVPMKNATIASLNRYLRAIKDENRGMEGFTGKPRIFPWWDGEQTERSLKAATSLLSRQFARIFDAAGCSDFHFHDLRHEATCRFYETTTLTDVEVSLITGHKDLRMLRRYANLRGSHLARRIG
;
A
#
# COMPACT_ATOMS: atom_id res chain seq x y z
N MET A 1 34.40 48.22 -30.05
CA MET A 1 34.28 48.86 -28.72
C MET A 1 33.96 47.82 -27.65
N ALA A 2 34.68 47.83 -26.53
CA ALA A 2 34.43 46.96 -25.37
C ALA A 2 33.70 47.74 -24.26
N THR A 3 32.70 47.13 -23.63
CA THR A 3 31.94 47.74 -22.51
C THR A 3 31.97 46.80 -21.31
N LYS A 4 32.26 47.31 -20.12
CA LYS A 4 32.28 46.52 -18.88
C LYS A 4 30.95 46.64 -18.12
N ARG A 5 30.53 45.56 -17.47
CA ARG A 5 29.39 45.50 -16.56
C ARG A 5 29.76 44.70 -15.31
N ILE A 6 29.86 45.38 -14.17
CA ILE A 6 30.17 44.74 -12.88
C ILE A 6 28.90 44.14 -12.29
N ARG A 7 28.96 42.88 -11.83
CA ARG A 7 27.84 42.17 -11.20
C ARG A 7 27.96 42.20 -9.68
N LYS A 8 26.82 42.06 -8.97
CA LYS A 8 26.76 42.06 -7.50
C LYS A 8 27.63 40.97 -6.83
N SER A 9 28.00 39.93 -7.59
CA SER A 9 28.90 38.84 -7.18
C SER A 9 30.39 39.19 -7.21
N GLY A 10 30.77 40.41 -7.61
CA GLY A 10 32.18 40.82 -7.77
C GLY A 10 32.80 40.47 -9.12
N THR A 11 32.10 39.69 -9.95
CA THR A 11 32.54 39.32 -11.30
C THR A 11 32.23 40.41 -12.33
N VAL A 12 33.08 40.55 -13.35
CA VAL A 12 33.00 41.61 -14.36
C VAL A 12 32.71 41.00 -15.73
N GLU A 13 31.60 41.38 -16.35
CA GLU A 13 31.27 40.99 -17.72
C GLU A 13 31.77 42.06 -18.71
N VAL A 14 32.58 41.66 -19.68
CA VAL A 14 33.06 42.52 -20.76
C VAL A 14 32.35 42.11 -22.05
N ILE A 15 31.83 43.10 -22.77
CA ILE A 15 31.08 42.92 -24.02
C ILE A 15 31.80 43.64 -25.16
N TRP A 16 32.24 42.90 -26.17
CA TRP A 16 32.83 43.44 -27.39
C TRP A 16 31.80 43.53 -28.50
N LYS A 17 31.75 44.70 -29.14
CA LYS A 17 30.90 44.97 -30.32
C LYS A 17 31.72 45.66 -31.39
N GLU A 18 31.84 45.03 -32.55
CA GLU A 18 32.47 45.61 -33.73
C GLU A 18 31.74 45.14 -34.99
N ARG A 19 31.17 46.10 -35.72
CA ARG A 19 30.29 45.84 -36.87
C ARG A 19 31.16 45.50 -38.08
N GLY A 20 30.94 44.34 -38.71
CA GLY A 20 31.68 43.87 -39.89
C GLY A 20 32.79 42.88 -39.58
N GLU A 21 33.39 42.93 -38.38
CA GLU A 21 34.49 42.03 -37.96
C GLU A 21 34.02 40.92 -37.02
N LEU A 22 32.95 41.12 -36.24
CA LEU A 22 32.38 40.06 -35.39
C LEU A 22 30.99 39.66 -35.90
N PRO A 23 30.61 38.36 -35.84
CA PRO A 23 29.29 37.89 -36.25
C PRO A 23 28.15 38.41 -35.35
N GLY A 24 28.48 38.98 -34.18
CA GLY A 24 27.55 39.62 -33.25
C GLY A 24 28.27 40.09 -31.97
N PRO A 25 27.57 40.68 -30.99
CA PRO A 25 28.15 41.02 -29.69
C PRO A 25 28.66 39.78 -28.96
N VAL A 26 29.93 39.79 -28.57
CA VAL A 26 30.57 38.70 -27.80
C VAL A 26 30.77 39.18 -26.37
N SER A 27 30.40 38.37 -25.37
CA SER A 27 30.65 38.70 -23.96
C SER A 27 31.37 37.59 -23.21
N TYR A 28 32.32 37.98 -22.36
CA TYR A 28 33.04 37.09 -21.44
C TYR A 28 32.96 37.65 -20.02
N THR A 29 32.92 36.77 -19.03
CA THR A 29 32.89 37.14 -17.61
C THR A 29 34.21 36.77 -16.96
N PHE A 30 34.81 37.74 -16.27
CA PHE A 30 36.06 37.61 -15.54
C PHE A 30 35.79 37.63 -14.03
N PRO A 31 36.63 36.95 -13.24
CA PRO A 31 36.44 36.85 -11.80
C PRO A 31 36.64 38.19 -11.08
N ASN A 32 37.46 39.11 -11.63
CA ASN A 32 37.73 40.43 -11.09
C ASN A 32 37.97 41.46 -12.22
N GLU A 33 38.01 42.74 -11.84
CA GLU A 33 38.19 43.85 -12.79
C GLU A 33 39.60 43.89 -13.38
N THR A 34 40.63 43.51 -12.62
CA THR A 34 42.02 43.50 -13.09
C THR A 34 42.24 42.55 -14.25
N GLU A 35 41.66 41.35 -14.19
CA GLU A 35 41.71 40.36 -15.28
C GLU A 35 40.88 40.79 -16.49
N ALA A 36 39.71 41.41 -16.25
CA ALA A 36 38.90 41.99 -17.32
C ALA A 36 39.68 43.07 -18.09
N ASP A 37 40.47 43.88 -17.38
CA ASP A 37 41.21 45.00 -17.95
C ASP A 37 42.42 44.53 -18.74
N ALA A 38 43.14 43.53 -18.23
CA ALA A 38 44.22 42.87 -18.96
C ALA A 38 43.70 42.26 -20.27
N ALA A 39 42.55 41.58 -20.25
CA ALA A 39 41.96 40.96 -21.43
C ALA A 39 41.49 42.00 -22.47
N ILE A 40 40.95 43.15 -22.02
CA ILE A 40 40.59 44.26 -22.91
C ILE A 40 41.86 44.86 -23.54
N ALA A 41 42.90 45.10 -22.75
CA ALA A 41 44.16 45.68 -23.21
C ALA A 41 44.85 44.76 -24.25
N GLU A 42 44.87 43.45 -24.01
CA GLU A 42 45.41 42.47 -24.96
C GLU A 42 44.64 42.47 -26.28
N CYS A 43 43.30 42.48 -26.22
CA CYS A 43 42.46 42.57 -27.42
C CYS A 43 42.72 43.87 -28.21
N ILE A 44 42.86 45.00 -27.52
CA ILE A 44 43.17 46.29 -28.17
C ILE A 44 44.56 46.23 -28.82
N ALA A 45 45.56 45.68 -28.14
CA ALA A 45 46.92 45.55 -28.66
C ALA A 45 46.98 44.65 -29.91
N ARG A 46 46.23 43.54 -29.93
CA ARG A 46 46.09 42.67 -31.12
C ARG A 46 45.49 43.43 -32.30
N ARG A 47 44.42 44.21 -32.06
CA ARG A 47 43.79 45.04 -33.10
C ARG A 47 44.74 46.12 -33.64
N ALA A 48 45.56 46.72 -32.78
CA ALA A 48 46.58 47.69 -33.21
C ALA A 48 47.65 47.07 -34.13
N ARG A 49 47.91 45.76 -34.00
CA ARG A 49 48.81 44.99 -34.89
C ARG A 49 48.13 44.48 -36.16
N GLY A 50 46.86 44.82 -36.41
CA GLY A 50 46.09 44.35 -37.56
C GLY A 50 45.62 42.90 -37.44
N GLU A 51 45.77 42.28 -36.27
CA GLU A 51 45.32 40.92 -36.02
C GLU A 51 43.79 40.89 -35.84
N ARG A 52 43.18 39.76 -36.22
CA ARG A 52 41.76 39.49 -35.95
C ARG A 52 41.53 39.22 -34.45
N PHE A 53 40.27 39.23 -34.02
CA PHE A 53 39.94 38.79 -32.66
C PHE A 53 40.37 37.32 -32.45
N PRO A 54 40.54 36.85 -31.20
CA PRO A 54 40.79 35.44 -30.96
C PRO A 54 39.73 34.55 -31.62
N ASP A 55 40.10 33.40 -32.17
CA ASP A 55 39.19 32.53 -32.95
C ASP A 55 37.90 32.15 -32.17
N GLU A 56 37.98 32.12 -30.85
CA GLU A 56 36.85 31.91 -29.94
C GLU A 56 35.71 32.93 -30.11
N PHE A 57 36.01 34.13 -30.60
CA PHE A 57 35.04 35.22 -30.85
C PHE A 57 34.23 34.98 -32.14
N TYR A 58 34.71 34.11 -33.03
CA TYR A 58 34.10 33.80 -34.32
C TYR A 58 33.27 32.51 -34.30
N VAL A 59 33.19 31.83 -33.16
CA VAL A 59 32.33 30.66 -33.01
C VAL A 59 30.86 31.11 -33.05
N VAL A 60 30.28 31.01 -34.24
CA VAL A 60 28.84 31.20 -34.49
C VAL A 60 28.07 30.39 -33.45
N ARG A 61 27.09 31.04 -32.79
CA ARG A 61 26.16 30.38 -31.87
C ARG A 61 25.29 29.37 -32.64
N ALA A 62 25.87 28.23 -33.00
CA ALA A 62 25.14 26.99 -33.17
C ALA A 62 24.59 26.64 -31.79
N SER A 63 23.40 27.17 -31.50
CA SER A 63 22.54 26.74 -30.40
C SER A 63 23.30 26.30 -29.15
N ARG A 64 23.92 27.26 -28.44
CA ARG A 64 23.95 27.17 -26.98
C ARG A 64 22.49 27.29 -26.50
N ARG A 65 21.69 26.23 -26.72
CA ARG A 65 20.82 25.79 -25.63
C ARG A 65 21.77 25.72 -24.44
N PRO A 66 21.43 26.26 -23.25
CA PRO A 66 22.18 25.89 -22.06
C PRO A 66 22.35 24.39 -22.15
N GLN A 67 23.58 23.86 -21.97
CA GLN A 67 23.78 22.41 -21.81
C GLN A 67 22.56 21.97 -21.02
N ALA A 68 21.67 21.23 -21.67
CA ALA A 68 20.58 20.66 -20.93
C ALA A 68 21.35 19.88 -19.89
N VAL A 69 21.20 20.26 -18.62
CA VAL A 69 21.35 19.27 -17.57
C VAL A 69 20.54 18.12 -18.15
N VAL A 70 21.21 17.08 -18.65
CA VAL A 70 20.54 15.86 -19.02
C VAL A 70 19.96 15.48 -17.69
N GLN A 71 18.70 15.86 -17.46
CA GLN A 71 18.01 15.51 -16.25
C GLN A 71 17.97 14.01 -16.37
N THR A 72 18.92 13.37 -15.68
CA THR A 72 19.01 11.93 -15.61
C THR A 72 17.70 11.54 -14.98
N ARG A 73 16.76 11.12 -15.82
CA ARG A 73 15.41 10.82 -15.38
C ARG A 73 15.55 9.77 -14.28
N THR A 74 14.92 10.05 -13.16
CA THR A 74 15.05 9.20 -11.99
C THR A 74 13.85 8.30 -11.85
N LEU A 75 13.96 7.32 -10.97
CA LEU A 75 12.84 6.48 -10.59
C LEU A 75 11.70 7.30 -9.99
N ALA A 76 12.00 8.34 -9.21
CA ALA A 76 10.97 9.22 -8.65
C ALA A 76 10.15 9.93 -9.76
N ASP A 77 10.81 10.37 -10.82
CA ASP A 77 10.13 11.07 -11.93
C ASP A 77 9.16 10.13 -12.64
N VAL A 78 9.59 8.89 -12.90
CA VAL A 78 8.73 7.85 -13.49
C VAL A 78 7.54 7.54 -12.60
N ILE A 79 7.76 7.33 -11.30
CA ILE A 79 6.68 6.97 -10.39
C ILE A 79 5.66 8.12 -10.28
N ARG A 80 6.12 9.37 -10.12
CA ARG A 80 5.22 10.54 -10.01
C ARG A 80 4.39 10.72 -11.28
N GLN A 81 5.02 10.60 -12.44
CA GLN A 81 4.31 10.75 -13.71
C GLN A 81 3.36 9.57 -13.97
N TYR A 82 3.74 8.34 -13.59
CA TYR A 82 2.85 7.20 -13.63
C TYR A 82 1.60 7.45 -12.77
N GLN A 83 1.77 7.96 -11.54
CA GLN A 83 0.68 8.29 -10.62
C GLN A 83 -0.15 9.50 -11.07
N SER A 84 0.39 10.42 -11.87
CA SER A 84 -0.37 11.57 -12.40
C SER A 84 -1.21 11.19 -13.62
N VAL A 85 -0.75 10.23 -14.43
CA VAL A 85 -1.43 9.79 -15.66
C VAL A 85 -2.38 8.62 -15.39
N HIS A 86 -2.05 7.77 -14.42
CA HIS A 86 -2.86 6.62 -14.04
C HIS A 86 -3.31 6.73 -12.60
N ALA A 87 -4.60 6.45 -12.38
CA ALA A 87 -5.10 6.16 -11.03
C ALA A 87 -4.48 4.84 -10.56
N ALA A 88 -3.30 4.91 -9.94
CA ALA A 88 -2.64 3.76 -9.35
C ALA A 88 -3.60 3.05 -8.39
N ALA A 89 -3.56 1.72 -8.35
CA ALA A 89 -4.47 1.00 -7.47
C ALA A 89 -4.23 1.44 -6.00
N PRO A 90 -5.26 1.46 -5.15
CA PRO A 90 -5.13 1.93 -3.76
C PRO A 90 -4.09 1.17 -2.94
N SER A 91 -3.80 -0.08 -3.33
CA SER A 91 -2.74 -0.91 -2.74
C SER A 91 -1.33 -0.47 -3.16
N ASP A 92 -1.19 0.12 -4.34
CA ASP A 92 0.11 0.41 -4.95
C ASP A 92 0.58 1.81 -4.63
N ALA A 93 -0.33 2.78 -4.57
CA ALA A 93 0.02 4.18 -4.36
C ALA A 93 0.88 4.40 -3.10
N PRO A 94 0.59 3.77 -1.93
CA PRO A 94 1.46 3.88 -0.76
C PRO A 94 2.83 3.24 -0.96
N LEU A 95 2.90 2.09 -1.64
CA LEU A 95 4.17 1.39 -1.92
C LEU A 95 5.05 2.22 -2.85
N LEU A 96 4.46 2.78 -3.92
CA LEU A 96 5.11 3.68 -4.85
C LEU A 96 5.61 4.96 -4.15
N GLY A 97 4.80 5.53 -3.25
CA GLY A 97 5.21 6.66 -2.41
C GLY A 97 6.43 6.35 -1.54
N LEU A 98 6.47 5.18 -0.91
CA LEU A 98 7.64 4.71 -0.15
C LEU A 98 8.87 4.50 -1.05
N LEU A 99 8.68 4.02 -2.29
CA LEU A 99 9.76 3.83 -3.23
C LEU A 99 10.36 5.16 -3.72
N ILE A 100 9.56 6.22 -3.88
CA ILE A 100 10.08 7.56 -4.15
C ILE A 100 11.04 7.99 -3.02
N VAL A 101 10.70 7.74 -1.76
CA VAL A 101 11.54 8.11 -0.63
C VAL A 101 12.80 7.24 -0.57
N LYS A 102 12.65 5.92 -0.69
CA LYS A 102 13.75 4.96 -0.48
C LYS A 102 14.72 4.86 -1.67
N LYS A 103 14.20 4.85 -2.90
CA LYS A 103 14.95 4.54 -4.14
C LYS A 103 14.72 5.58 -5.24
N GLY A 104 14.01 6.67 -4.96
CA GLY A 104 13.62 7.64 -5.97
C GLY A 104 14.77 8.37 -6.67
N LYS A 105 15.93 8.48 -6.03
CA LYS A 105 17.14 9.10 -6.60
C LYS A 105 17.84 8.23 -7.65
N THR A 106 17.46 6.96 -7.78
CA THR A 106 18.11 6.03 -8.71
C THR A 106 17.88 6.49 -10.17
N PRO A 107 18.95 6.72 -10.95
CA PRO A 107 18.88 6.95 -12.39
C PRO A 107 18.21 5.80 -13.13
N LEU A 108 17.39 6.10 -14.16
CA LEU A 108 16.72 5.04 -14.93
C LEU A 108 17.70 4.09 -15.62
N HIS A 109 18.87 4.56 -16.07
CA HIS A 109 19.86 3.71 -16.71
C HIS A 109 20.53 2.72 -15.74
N ASP A 110 20.51 3.01 -14.43
CA ASP A 110 21.03 2.11 -13.40
C ASP A 110 20.04 0.99 -13.05
N ILE A 111 18.79 1.10 -13.51
CA ILE A 111 17.74 0.09 -13.28
C ILE A 111 17.97 -1.09 -14.22
N THR A 112 18.98 -1.89 -13.88
CA THR A 112 19.38 -3.12 -14.56
C THR A 112 18.82 -4.35 -13.85
N TYR A 113 19.02 -5.54 -14.43
CA TYR A 113 18.69 -6.81 -13.75
C TYR A 113 19.46 -6.99 -12.45
N ASN A 114 20.75 -6.62 -12.42
CA ASN A 114 21.58 -6.70 -11.21
C ASN A 114 21.09 -5.75 -10.12
N TRP A 115 20.67 -4.54 -10.49
CA TRP A 115 20.04 -3.62 -9.54
C TRP A 115 18.75 -4.22 -8.95
N ALA A 116 17.93 -4.84 -9.80
CA ALA A 116 16.69 -5.48 -9.38
C ALA A 116 16.96 -6.65 -8.40
N GLU A 117 17.92 -7.53 -8.71
CA GLU A 117 18.32 -8.61 -7.81
C GLU A 117 18.87 -8.09 -6.48
N SER A 118 19.73 -7.07 -6.51
CA SER A 118 20.24 -6.43 -5.30
C SER A 118 19.09 -5.87 -4.46
N TRP A 119 18.11 -5.22 -5.10
CA TRP A 119 16.97 -4.67 -4.40
C TRP A 119 16.09 -5.75 -3.73
N VAL A 120 15.84 -6.87 -4.40
CA VAL A 120 15.14 -8.01 -3.79
C VAL A 120 15.95 -8.62 -2.65
N THR A 121 17.27 -8.69 -2.81
CA THR A 121 18.19 -9.21 -1.79
C THR A 121 18.21 -8.31 -0.55
N ASP A 122 18.27 -6.99 -0.71
CA ASP A 122 18.15 -6.01 0.38
C ASP A 122 16.84 -6.19 1.13
N MET A 123 15.72 -6.35 0.40
CA MET A 123 14.41 -6.56 1.01
C MET A 123 14.35 -7.83 1.87
N LYS A 124 15.12 -8.87 1.52
CA LYS A 124 15.20 -10.11 2.31
C LYS A 124 16.17 -9.98 3.49
N ARG A 125 17.38 -9.51 3.23
CA ARG A 125 18.51 -9.60 4.15
C ARG A 125 18.58 -8.42 5.12
N VAL A 126 18.16 -7.24 4.68
CA VAL A 126 18.23 -6.00 5.45
C VAL A 126 16.85 -5.60 5.97
N GLU A 127 15.85 -5.55 5.10
CA GLU A 127 14.50 -5.12 5.49
C GLU A 127 13.66 -6.25 6.09
N HIS A 128 14.12 -7.50 6.00
CA HIS A 128 13.46 -8.69 6.55
C HIS A 128 11.97 -8.76 6.16
N LEU A 129 11.66 -8.49 4.89
CA LEU A 129 10.29 -8.49 4.39
C LEU A 129 9.81 -9.91 4.08
N ALA A 130 8.53 -10.15 4.32
CA ALA A 130 7.86 -11.38 3.92
C ALA A 130 7.81 -11.50 2.38
N PRO A 131 7.86 -12.72 1.81
CA PRO A 131 7.81 -12.92 0.37
C PRO A 131 6.61 -12.25 -0.33
N THR A 132 5.45 -12.19 0.32
CA THR A 132 4.25 -11.48 -0.20
C THR A 132 4.48 -9.98 -0.30
N THR A 133 5.06 -9.39 0.72
CA THR A 133 5.39 -7.96 0.75
C THR A 133 6.37 -7.61 -0.36
N ILE A 134 7.43 -8.42 -0.55
CA ILE A 134 8.39 -8.27 -1.65
C ILE A 134 7.68 -8.28 -3.00
N ARG A 135 6.79 -9.26 -3.23
CA ARG A 135 6.01 -9.35 -4.46
C ARG A 135 5.14 -8.12 -4.71
N HIS A 136 4.57 -7.52 -3.67
CA HIS A 136 3.78 -6.28 -3.80
C HIS A 136 4.65 -5.09 -4.21
N TYR A 137 5.81 -4.90 -3.59
CA TYR A 137 6.75 -3.84 -3.99
C TYR A 137 7.21 -4.00 -5.44
N VAL A 138 7.69 -5.20 -5.79
CA VAL A 138 8.16 -5.50 -7.15
C VAL A 138 7.02 -5.34 -8.16
N GLY A 139 5.82 -5.83 -7.87
CA GLY A 139 4.67 -5.74 -8.77
C GLY A 139 4.13 -4.31 -8.94
N ALA A 140 4.19 -3.47 -7.92
CA ALA A 140 3.84 -2.05 -8.02
C ALA A 140 4.86 -1.30 -8.90
N LEU A 141 6.16 -1.47 -8.64
CA LEU A 141 7.20 -0.82 -9.41
C LEU A 141 7.26 -1.31 -10.86
N ALA A 142 7.08 -2.62 -11.08
CA ALA A 142 7.09 -3.20 -12.41
C ALA A 142 6.02 -2.58 -13.31
N ARG A 143 4.83 -2.26 -12.79
CA ARG A 143 3.78 -1.59 -13.59
C ARG A 143 4.14 -0.16 -13.98
N ALA A 144 4.78 0.59 -13.08
CA ALA A 144 5.28 1.92 -13.38
C ALA A 144 6.38 1.88 -14.46
N LEU A 145 7.30 0.92 -14.36
CA LEU A 145 8.36 0.72 -15.36
C LEU A 145 7.83 0.20 -16.70
N ASP A 146 6.86 -0.72 -16.70
CA ASP A 146 6.18 -1.18 -17.92
C ASP A 146 5.53 0.00 -18.67
N TRP A 147 4.89 0.91 -17.92
CA TRP A 147 4.29 2.10 -18.49
C TRP A 147 5.34 3.05 -19.07
N ALA A 148 6.44 3.28 -18.35
CA ALA A 148 7.53 4.14 -18.81
C ALA A 148 8.23 3.60 -20.06
N ALA A 149 8.49 2.29 -20.11
CA ALA A 149 9.12 1.63 -21.25
C ALA A 149 8.27 1.69 -22.54
N ARG A 150 6.93 1.78 -22.41
CA ARG A 150 6.00 1.81 -23.56
C ARG A 150 5.81 3.20 -24.16
N ARG A 151 6.06 4.28 -23.42
CA ARG A 151 6.09 5.64 -23.98
C ARG A 151 7.52 5.89 -24.46
N GLN A 152 7.71 6.60 -25.57
CA GLN A 152 9.05 6.98 -26.09
C GLN A 152 9.92 7.79 -25.09
N ASP A 153 9.35 8.12 -23.93
CA ASP A 153 9.97 8.54 -22.67
C ASP A 153 10.94 7.50 -22.03
N GLY A 154 10.88 6.24 -22.46
CA GLY A 154 11.68 5.10 -22.01
C GLY A 154 12.95 4.86 -22.79
N SER A 155 13.46 5.81 -23.59
CA SER A 155 14.70 5.64 -24.37
C SER A 155 15.93 5.25 -23.54
N LEU A 156 15.88 5.45 -22.21
CA LEU A 156 16.91 5.05 -21.25
C LEU A 156 16.68 3.68 -20.59
N LEU A 157 15.48 3.10 -20.72
CA LEU A 157 15.10 1.82 -20.11
C LEU A 157 14.97 0.77 -21.23
N GLN A 158 16.00 -0.06 -21.43
CA GLN A 158 16.03 -1.09 -22.49
C GLN A 158 14.96 -2.19 -22.33
N GLY A 159 14.22 -2.18 -21.23
CA GLY A 159 13.18 -3.12 -20.87
C GLY A 159 12.92 -3.05 -19.37
N ASN A 160 11.93 -3.79 -18.88
CA ASN A 160 11.64 -3.85 -17.45
C ASN A 160 12.37 -5.04 -16.80
N PRO A 161 13.47 -4.83 -16.06
CA PRO A 161 14.23 -5.93 -15.46
C PRO A 161 13.42 -6.71 -14.41
N LEU A 162 12.43 -6.08 -13.78
CA LEU A 162 11.57 -6.73 -12.78
C LEU A 162 10.67 -7.82 -13.38
N ARG A 163 10.49 -7.83 -14.70
CA ARG A 163 9.73 -8.88 -15.41
C ARG A 163 10.55 -10.11 -15.76
N LEU A 164 11.87 -10.04 -15.60
CA LEU A 164 12.80 -11.13 -15.92
C LEU A 164 13.00 -12.11 -14.75
N PHE A 165 12.46 -11.81 -13.57
CA PHE A 165 12.67 -12.65 -12.40
C PHE A 165 12.10 -14.07 -12.55
N PRO A 166 12.82 -15.09 -12.08
CA PRO A 166 12.32 -16.47 -12.07
C PRO A 166 11.16 -16.63 -11.08
N LYS A 167 10.44 -17.75 -11.21
CA LYS A 167 9.43 -18.12 -10.21
C LYS A 167 10.06 -18.18 -8.82
N ARG A 168 9.31 -17.76 -7.81
CA ARG A 168 9.72 -17.75 -6.40
C ARG A 168 10.91 -16.85 -6.05
N TYR A 169 11.26 -15.85 -6.89
CA TYR A 169 12.33 -14.87 -6.59
C TYR A 169 12.24 -14.23 -5.19
N ALA A 170 11.04 -14.08 -4.64
CA ALA A 170 10.80 -13.50 -3.32
C ALA A 170 11.05 -14.47 -2.14
N SER A 171 11.23 -15.77 -2.41
CA SER A 171 11.49 -16.77 -1.37
C SER A 171 12.92 -16.70 -0.87
N TYR A 172 13.14 -16.97 0.42
CA TYR A 172 14.46 -16.97 1.03
C TYR A 172 15.20 -18.25 0.64
N THR A 173 16.37 -18.09 0.04
CA THR A 173 17.34 -19.18 -0.17
C THR A 173 18.06 -19.52 1.14
N PHE A 174 18.87 -20.58 1.13
CA PHE A 174 19.73 -20.90 2.27
C PHE A 174 20.69 -19.74 2.60
N GLU A 175 21.32 -19.15 1.59
CA GLU A 175 22.22 -18.00 1.75
C GLU A 175 21.48 -16.76 2.27
N ASP A 176 20.25 -16.50 1.78
CA ASP A 176 19.44 -15.40 2.30
C ASP A 176 19.09 -15.59 3.77
N ALA A 177 18.70 -16.80 4.17
CA ALA A 177 18.35 -17.12 5.56
C ALA A 177 19.58 -17.01 6.47
N LYS A 178 20.74 -17.46 6.02
CA LYS A 178 22.02 -17.34 6.73
C LYS A 178 22.40 -15.88 6.93
N ALA A 179 22.34 -15.07 5.87
CA ALA A 179 22.69 -13.65 5.94
C ALA A 179 21.68 -12.82 6.74
N ALA A 180 20.40 -13.14 6.66
CA ALA A 180 19.34 -12.46 7.41
C ALA A 180 19.25 -12.91 8.89
N GLY A 181 19.96 -13.97 9.27
CA GLY A 181 19.86 -14.62 10.59
C GLY A 181 18.52 -15.33 10.85
N LYS A 182 17.57 -15.27 9.91
CA LYS A 182 16.27 -15.94 9.96
C LYS A 182 15.70 -16.16 8.57
N LYS A 183 14.96 -17.27 8.41
CA LYS A 183 14.17 -17.51 7.21
C LYS A 183 12.74 -17.00 7.43
N ILE A 184 12.28 -16.09 6.58
CA ILE A 184 10.89 -15.62 6.61
C ILE A 184 10.10 -16.36 5.54
N ILE A 185 9.06 -17.05 5.97
CA ILE A 185 8.14 -17.78 5.10
C ILE A 185 6.79 -17.07 5.16
N ASP A 186 6.08 -17.09 4.02
CA ASP A 186 4.71 -16.66 3.97
C ASP A 186 3.84 -17.80 4.52
N GLU A 187 3.54 -17.74 5.81
CA GLU A 187 2.63 -18.69 6.45
C GLU A 187 1.21 -18.16 6.40
N GLU A 188 0.35 -18.84 5.64
CA GLU A 188 -1.08 -18.59 5.73
C GLU A 188 -1.58 -19.08 7.10
N ARG A 189 -2.04 -18.17 7.96
CA ARG A 189 -2.66 -18.52 9.24
C ARG A 189 -3.80 -19.52 9.03
N GLY A 190 -3.80 -20.59 9.82
CA GLY A 190 -4.85 -21.61 9.87
C GLY A 190 -5.35 -21.85 11.29
N ARG A 191 -5.23 -20.84 12.15
CA ARG A 191 -5.63 -20.93 13.55
C ARG A 191 -7.15 -21.06 13.64
N ARG A 192 -7.60 -22.13 14.29
CA ARG A 192 -9.02 -22.41 14.59
C ARG A 192 -9.31 -22.15 16.05
N LEU A 193 -10.57 -21.85 16.38
CA LEU A 193 -10.98 -21.57 17.75
C LEU A 193 -11.37 -22.86 18.46
N GLU A 194 -10.78 -23.14 19.63
CA GLU A 194 -11.18 -24.28 20.44
C GLU A 194 -12.50 -24.00 21.19
N PRO A 195 -13.33 -25.01 21.49
CA PRO A 195 -14.62 -24.79 22.14
C PRO A 195 -14.53 -24.06 23.49
N ASP A 196 -13.47 -24.28 24.26
CA ASP A 196 -13.27 -23.61 25.55
C ASP A 196 -12.75 -22.18 25.39
N GLU A 197 -12.00 -21.90 24.33
CA GLU A 197 -11.60 -20.53 23.96
C GLU A 197 -12.82 -19.71 23.56
N GLU A 198 -13.74 -20.26 22.76
CA GLU A 198 -14.98 -19.56 22.39
C GLU A 198 -15.80 -19.18 23.63
N LYS A 199 -15.97 -20.13 24.57
CA LYS A 199 -16.67 -19.88 25.83
C LYS A 199 -15.94 -18.80 26.66
N ALA A 200 -14.61 -18.87 26.74
CA ALA A 200 -13.82 -17.90 27.48
C ALA A 200 -13.95 -16.49 26.87
N ILE A 201 -13.87 -16.36 25.55
CA ILE A 201 -14.05 -15.09 24.84
C ILE A 201 -15.43 -14.51 25.13
N ARG A 202 -16.50 -15.30 24.96
CA ARG A 202 -17.87 -14.84 25.27
C ARG A 202 -18.01 -14.40 26.72
N ALA A 203 -17.40 -15.12 27.66
CA ALA A 203 -17.42 -14.75 29.07
C ALA A 203 -16.69 -13.41 29.33
N ILE A 204 -15.52 -13.20 28.72
CA ILE A 204 -14.79 -11.93 28.81
C ILE A 204 -15.62 -10.79 28.23
N ILE A 205 -16.23 -10.98 27.05
CA ILE A 205 -17.09 -9.95 26.44
C ILE A 205 -18.31 -9.67 27.32
N ALA A 206 -18.89 -10.69 27.97
CA ALA A 206 -19.99 -10.53 28.90
C ALA A 206 -19.61 -9.81 30.22
N GLY A 207 -18.31 -9.57 30.45
CA GLY A 207 -17.82 -8.82 31.62
C GLY A 207 -17.14 -9.69 32.68
N LYS A 208 -16.87 -10.97 32.41
CA LYS A 208 -16.08 -11.81 33.31
C LYS A 208 -14.71 -11.18 33.54
N LYS A 209 -14.28 -11.16 34.80
CA LYS A 209 -12.94 -10.75 35.20
C LYS A 209 -11.90 -11.72 34.61
N PRO A 210 -10.90 -11.23 33.84
CA PRO A 210 -9.82 -12.08 33.34
C PRO A 210 -8.98 -12.63 34.49
N GLU A 211 -8.43 -13.83 34.30
CA GLU A 211 -7.48 -14.42 35.25
C GLU A 211 -6.21 -13.54 35.35
N GLY A 212 -5.69 -13.39 36.57
CA GLY A 212 -4.51 -12.56 36.83
C GLY A 212 -4.71 -11.04 36.72
N ARG A 213 -5.92 -10.54 36.42
CA ARG A 213 -6.22 -9.10 36.40
C ARG A 213 -7.06 -8.68 37.59
N GLN A 214 -6.95 -7.42 38.02
CA GLN A 214 -7.72 -6.92 39.18
C GLN A 214 -9.18 -6.58 38.84
N ARG A 215 -9.48 -6.19 37.58
CA ARG A 215 -10.81 -5.77 37.10
C ARG A 215 -11.17 -6.41 35.76
N SER A 216 -12.45 -6.42 35.43
CA SER A 216 -12.95 -6.76 34.10
C SER A 216 -12.47 -5.75 33.05
N LEU A 217 -12.54 -6.14 31.77
CA LEU A 217 -12.25 -5.22 30.67
C LEU A 217 -13.40 -4.22 30.54
N GLU A 218 -13.06 -2.94 30.49
CA GLU A 218 -14.01 -1.90 30.11
C GLU A 218 -14.19 -1.92 28.59
N LEU A 219 -15.39 -2.32 28.17
CA LEU A 219 -15.77 -2.49 26.77
C LEU A 219 -16.80 -1.42 26.41
N LYS A 220 -16.35 -0.35 25.72
CA LYS A 220 -17.27 0.62 25.13
C LYS A 220 -18.14 -0.08 24.08
N HIS A 221 -19.44 0.17 24.11
CA HIS A 221 -20.42 -0.47 23.21
C HIS A 221 -20.38 -2.01 23.32
N GLN A 222 -20.43 -2.53 24.54
CA GLN A 222 -20.33 -3.97 24.82
C GLN A 222 -21.31 -4.80 23.97
N ALA A 223 -22.58 -4.39 23.86
CA ALA A 223 -23.56 -5.10 23.04
C ALA A 223 -23.18 -5.13 21.55
N ALA A 224 -22.55 -4.06 21.03
CA ALA A 224 -22.06 -4.03 19.66
C ALA A 224 -20.88 -5.00 19.46
N ILE A 225 -19.97 -5.10 20.42
CA ILE A 225 -18.82 -6.02 20.39
C ILE A 225 -19.31 -7.47 20.36
N GLU A 226 -20.28 -7.82 21.22
CA GLU A 226 -20.92 -9.14 21.22
C GLU A 226 -21.50 -9.48 19.85
N CYS A 227 -22.30 -8.56 19.30
CA CYS A 227 -22.92 -8.79 18.02
C CYS A 227 -21.91 -8.93 16.88
N LEU A 228 -20.84 -8.13 16.90
CA LEU A 228 -19.79 -8.18 15.88
C LEU A 228 -18.99 -9.50 15.95
N PHE A 229 -18.75 -10.01 17.16
CA PHE A 229 -18.10 -11.31 17.37
C PHE A 229 -18.95 -12.46 16.81
N GLU A 230 -20.24 -12.50 17.14
CA GLU A 230 -21.16 -13.52 16.62
C GLU A 230 -21.32 -13.44 15.10
N LEU A 231 -21.38 -12.23 14.54
CA LEU A 231 -21.37 -12.06 13.08
C LEU A 231 -20.08 -12.61 12.48
N GLY A 232 -18.92 -12.33 13.08
CA GLY A 232 -17.63 -12.83 12.62
C GLY A 232 -17.57 -14.36 12.56
N LEU A 233 -18.08 -15.04 13.60
CA LEU A 233 -18.10 -16.50 13.71
C LEU A 233 -19.08 -17.18 12.75
N GLU A 234 -20.22 -16.55 12.44
CA GLU A 234 -21.33 -17.24 11.78
C GLU A 234 -21.55 -16.86 10.32
N SER A 235 -21.01 -15.73 9.86
CA SER A 235 -21.31 -15.17 8.53
C SER A 235 -20.13 -15.23 7.53
N ALA A 236 -18.92 -15.46 8.03
CA ALA A 236 -17.66 -15.31 7.29
C ALA A 236 -17.48 -13.94 6.62
N MET A 237 -18.18 -12.90 7.06
CA MET A 237 -17.97 -11.54 6.55
C MET A 237 -16.58 -11.00 6.91
N ARG A 238 -16.04 -10.10 6.08
CA ARG A 238 -14.81 -9.34 6.43
C ARG A 238 -15.15 -8.30 7.50
N MET A 239 -14.20 -7.97 8.36
CA MET A 239 -14.38 -6.96 9.43
C MET A 239 -15.00 -5.65 8.91
N ARG A 240 -14.46 -5.10 7.81
CA ARG A 240 -15.00 -3.88 7.18
C ARG A 240 -16.44 -4.05 6.73
N GLU A 241 -16.77 -5.18 6.11
CA GLU A 241 -18.13 -5.45 5.66
C GLU A 241 -19.12 -5.48 6.83
N MET A 242 -18.68 -5.88 8.04
CA MET A 242 -19.54 -5.93 9.22
C MET A 242 -19.73 -4.55 9.87
N PHE A 243 -18.65 -3.82 10.18
CA PHE A 243 -18.81 -2.56 10.92
C PHE A 243 -19.39 -1.42 10.06
N THR A 244 -19.36 -1.54 8.73
CA THR A 244 -19.99 -0.56 7.83
C THR A 244 -21.45 -0.89 7.49
N LEU A 245 -22.05 -1.91 8.12
CA LEU A 245 -23.42 -2.31 7.82
C LEU A 245 -24.43 -1.19 8.14
N GLU A 246 -25.34 -0.98 7.21
CA GLU A 246 -26.53 -0.16 7.40
C GLU A 246 -27.75 -1.01 7.74
N ILE A 247 -28.70 -0.43 8.49
CA ILE A 247 -29.92 -1.15 8.90
C ILE A 247 -30.74 -1.64 7.70
N THR A 248 -30.72 -0.89 6.61
CA THR A 248 -31.40 -1.20 5.34
C THR A 248 -30.80 -2.40 4.62
N GLN A 249 -29.56 -2.79 4.94
CA GLN A 249 -28.91 -3.96 4.36
C GLN A 249 -29.31 -5.27 5.03
N VAL A 250 -29.94 -5.21 6.21
CA VAL A 250 -30.33 -6.41 6.97
C VAL A 250 -31.80 -6.70 6.75
N ASN A 251 -32.08 -7.87 6.20
CA ASN A 251 -33.43 -8.35 5.96
C ASN A 251 -33.74 -9.53 6.90
N PHE A 252 -34.52 -9.26 7.96
CA PHE A 252 -34.90 -10.27 8.95
C PHE A 252 -35.90 -11.32 8.41
N PRO A 253 -36.98 -10.96 7.69
CA PRO A 253 -37.88 -11.97 7.12
C PRO A 253 -37.19 -12.94 6.16
N GLN A 254 -36.37 -12.42 5.22
CA GLN A 254 -35.62 -13.24 4.28
C GLN A 254 -34.34 -13.85 4.89
N ARG A 255 -33.96 -13.44 6.11
CA ARG A 255 -32.76 -13.89 6.83
C ARG A 255 -31.47 -13.67 6.03
N THR A 256 -31.34 -12.51 5.39
CA THR A 256 -30.16 -12.18 4.57
C THR A 256 -29.60 -10.81 4.91
N ILE A 257 -28.29 -10.65 4.70
CA ILE A 257 -27.59 -9.36 4.72
C ILE A 257 -27.08 -9.09 3.31
N PHE A 258 -27.48 -7.97 2.73
CA PHE A 258 -27.03 -7.57 1.40
C PHE A 258 -25.78 -6.69 1.48
N LEU A 259 -24.64 -7.22 1.06
CA LEU A 259 -23.39 -6.47 1.01
C LEU A 259 -23.28 -5.75 -0.32
N THR A 260 -23.38 -4.42 -0.28
CA THR A 260 -23.17 -3.54 -1.43
C THR A 260 -21.69 -3.55 -1.83
N LYS A 261 -21.41 -3.28 -3.12
CA LYS A 261 -20.04 -3.27 -3.66
C LYS A 261 -19.12 -2.42 -2.79
N THR A 262 -18.11 -3.06 -2.20
CA THR A 262 -16.94 -2.35 -1.66
C THR A 262 -15.90 -2.21 -2.77
N LYS A 263 -14.94 -1.30 -2.60
CA LYS A 263 -13.87 -0.98 -3.57
C LYS A 263 -13.13 -2.20 -4.18
N ASN A 264 -13.19 -3.37 -3.53
CA ASN A 264 -12.53 -4.61 -3.97
C ASN A 264 -13.44 -5.86 -3.93
N GLY A 265 -14.73 -5.72 -3.60
CA GLY A 265 -15.64 -6.84 -3.32
C GLY A 265 -16.84 -6.89 -4.26
N ASP A 266 -17.26 -8.10 -4.62
CA ASP A 266 -18.48 -8.30 -5.39
C ASP A 266 -19.69 -8.22 -4.46
N SER A 267 -20.79 -7.67 -4.96
CA SER A 267 -22.05 -7.62 -4.21
C SER A 267 -22.55 -9.04 -3.96
N ARG A 268 -22.97 -9.34 -2.74
CA ARG A 268 -23.47 -10.67 -2.40
C ARG A 268 -24.47 -10.62 -1.25
N GLN A 269 -25.32 -11.63 -1.19
CA GLN A 269 -26.18 -11.88 -0.05
C GLN A 269 -25.51 -12.88 0.89
N VAL A 270 -25.45 -12.52 2.16
CA VAL A 270 -24.94 -13.40 3.22
C VAL A 270 -26.14 -13.93 4.00
N PRO A 271 -26.39 -15.24 4.03
CA PRO A 271 -27.46 -15.82 4.81
C PRO A 271 -27.15 -15.70 6.32
N MET A 272 -28.18 -15.44 7.11
CA MET A 272 -28.09 -15.36 8.57
C MET A 272 -28.54 -16.67 9.20
N LYS A 273 -27.68 -17.27 10.03
CA LYS A 273 -28.07 -18.41 10.88
C LYS A 273 -28.96 -17.93 12.02
N ASN A 274 -29.68 -18.86 12.65
CA ASN A 274 -30.55 -18.54 13.80
C ASN A 274 -29.76 -17.85 14.93
N ALA A 275 -28.51 -18.27 15.19
CA ALA A 275 -27.63 -17.64 16.17
C ALA A 275 -27.33 -16.16 15.82
N THR A 276 -27.05 -15.88 14.54
CA THR A 276 -26.83 -14.51 14.03
C THR A 276 -28.06 -13.63 14.20
N ILE A 277 -29.24 -14.15 13.86
CA ILE A 277 -30.52 -13.42 14.01
C ILE A 277 -30.79 -13.12 15.48
N ALA A 278 -30.61 -14.12 16.35
CA ALA A 278 -30.79 -13.95 17.79
C ALA A 278 -29.82 -12.90 18.36
N SER A 279 -28.55 -12.90 17.91
CA SER A 279 -27.56 -11.91 18.32
C SER A 279 -27.92 -10.50 17.87
N LEU A 280 -28.28 -10.32 16.59
CA LEU A 280 -28.73 -9.03 16.06
C LEU A 280 -29.96 -8.50 16.81
N ASN A 281 -30.95 -9.36 17.09
CA ASN A 281 -32.14 -8.97 17.85
C ASN A 281 -31.80 -8.54 19.28
N ARG A 282 -30.91 -9.26 19.98
CA ARG A 282 -30.44 -8.84 21.32
C ARG A 282 -29.73 -7.50 21.27
N TYR A 283 -28.90 -7.29 20.26
CA TYR A 283 -28.18 -6.04 20.06
C TYR A 283 -29.11 -4.86 19.78
N LEU A 284 -30.08 -5.02 18.87
CA LEU A 284 -31.07 -3.99 18.56
C LEU A 284 -31.95 -3.64 19.76
N ARG A 285 -32.23 -4.61 20.65
CA ARG A 285 -32.90 -4.34 21.93
C ARG A 285 -32.01 -3.54 22.87
N ALA A 286 -30.73 -3.89 23.00
CA ALA A 286 -29.78 -3.13 23.83
C ALA A 286 -29.61 -1.68 23.36
N ILE A 287 -29.68 -1.43 22.04
CA ILE A 287 -29.74 -0.08 21.47
C ILE A 287 -30.99 0.66 21.96
N LYS A 288 -32.16 0.02 21.83
CA LYS A 288 -33.45 0.63 22.22
C LYS A 288 -33.53 0.92 23.72
N ASP A 289 -33.00 0.02 24.52
CA ASP A 289 -33.03 0.08 25.97
C ASP A 289 -31.86 0.90 26.55
N GLU A 290 -31.02 1.50 25.68
CA GLU A 290 -29.84 2.31 26.03
C GLU A 290 -28.95 1.65 27.09
N ASN A 291 -28.69 0.35 26.93
CA ASN A 291 -27.95 -0.43 27.92
C ASN A 291 -26.71 -1.10 27.30
N ARG A 292 -25.86 -1.65 28.18
CA ARG A 292 -24.65 -2.39 27.80
C ARG A 292 -23.73 -1.56 26.89
N GLY A 293 -23.57 -0.28 27.24
CA GLY A 293 -22.68 0.64 26.54
C GLY A 293 -23.28 1.25 25.27
N MET A 294 -24.59 1.20 25.08
CA MET A 294 -25.28 1.73 23.89
C MET A 294 -25.98 3.08 24.15
N GLU A 295 -25.67 3.74 25.27
CA GLU A 295 -26.25 5.02 25.65
C GLU A 295 -26.02 6.07 24.55
N GLY A 296 -27.10 6.72 24.08
CA GLY A 296 -27.05 7.76 23.04
C GLY A 296 -26.79 7.27 21.61
N PHE A 297 -26.63 5.97 21.36
CA PHE A 297 -26.47 5.43 20.01
C PHE A 297 -27.82 4.97 19.43
N THR A 298 -28.18 5.43 18.23
CA THR A 298 -29.51 5.20 17.65
C THR A 298 -29.59 3.98 16.72
N GLY A 299 -28.46 3.44 16.27
CA GLY A 299 -28.41 2.35 15.29
C GLY A 299 -28.94 2.72 13.89
N LYS A 300 -29.04 4.02 13.57
CA LYS A 300 -29.59 4.50 12.29
C LYS A 300 -28.77 5.68 11.74
N PRO A 301 -28.35 5.66 10.46
CA PRO A 301 -28.56 4.58 9.48
C PRO A 301 -27.63 3.37 9.68
N ARG A 302 -26.56 3.52 10.48
CA ARG A 302 -25.53 2.49 10.68
C ARG A 302 -25.88 1.59 11.85
N ILE A 303 -25.67 0.29 11.68
CA ILE A 303 -25.90 -0.70 12.74
C ILE A 303 -24.84 -0.59 13.84
N PHE A 304 -23.59 -0.23 13.51
CA PHE A 304 -22.47 -0.21 14.46
C PHE A 304 -21.91 1.19 14.73
N PRO A 305 -21.33 1.45 15.92
CA PRO A 305 -20.96 2.80 16.37
C PRO A 305 -19.56 3.26 15.95
N TRP A 306 -18.72 2.39 15.38
CA TRP A 306 -17.29 2.70 15.16
C TRP A 306 -16.99 3.39 13.83
N TRP A 307 -18.00 3.62 13.01
CA TRP A 307 -17.85 4.25 11.70
C TRP A 307 -19.00 5.21 11.45
N ASP A 308 -18.64 6.42 11.04
CA ASP A 308 -19.52 7.58 10.87
C ASP A 308 -20.17 7.68 9.49
N GLY A 309 -19.84 6.76 8.58
CA GLY A 309 -20.29 6.81 7.18
C GLY A 309 -19.25 7.39 6.22
N GLU A 310 -18.14 7.92 6.71
CA GLU A 310 -17.10 8.49 5.86
C GLU A 310 -16.34 7.39 5.09
N GLN A 311 -16.49 7.37 3.76
CA GLN A 311 -15.90 6.35 2.90
C GLN A 311 -14.41 6.55 2.60
N THR A 312 -13.74 7.48 3.29
CA THR A 312 -12.31 7.68 3.11
C THR A 312 -11.53 6.48 3.67
N GLU A 313 -10.44 6.11 2.99
CA GLU A 313 -9.59 4.99 3.43
C GLU A 313 -9.03 5.26 4.84
N ARG A 314 -8.88 6.54 5.24
CA ARG A 314 -8.46 6.93 6.58
C ARG A 314 -9.49 6.53 7.63
N SER A 315 -10.77 6.90 7.45
CA SER A 315 -11.84 6.56 8.39
C SER A 315 -11.99 5.03 8.52
N LEU A 316 -12.04 4.32 7.39
CA LEU A 316 -12.13 2.85 7.38
C LEU A 316 -10.93 2.16 8.07
N LYS A 317 -9.70 2.68 7.88
CA LYS A 317 -8.51 2.17 8.57
C LYS A 317 -8.54 2.46 10.07
N ALA A 318 -9.03 3.63 10.48
CA ALA A 318 -9.16 3.99 11.89
C ALA A 318 -10.11 3.02 12.62
N ALA A 319 -11.31 2.80 12.08
CA ALA A 319 -12.27 1.84 12.61
C ALA A 319 -11.72 0.41 12.65
N THR A 320 -11.09 -0.04 11.56
CA THR A 320 -10.42 -1.36 11.50
C THR A 320 -9.35 -1.51 12.59
N SER A 321 -8.51 -0.49 12.78
CA SER A 321 -7.42 -0.51 13.76
C SER A 321 -7.92 -0.45 15.21
N LEU A 322 -9.00 0.29 15.45
CA LEU A 322 -9.68 0.32 16.74
C LEU A 322 -10.22 -1.07 17.10
N LEU A 323 -11.00 -1.67 16.20
CA LEU A 323 -11.59 -2.99 16.42
C LEU A 323 -10.53 -4.08 16.56
N SER A 324 -9.50 -4.07 15.71
CA SER A 324 -8.40 -5.03 15.79
C SER A 324 -7.70 -5.00 17.15
N ARG A 325 -7.42 -3.79 17.68
CA ARG A 325 -6.83 -3.64 19.03
C ARG A 325 -7.79 -4.06 20.13
N GLN A 326 -9.07 -3.71 20.00
CA GLN A 326 -10.09 -4.07 20.99
C GLN A 326 -10.23 -5.58 21.11
N PHE A 327 -10.35 -6.29 19.99
CA PHE A 327 -10.44 -7.75 19.97
C PHE A 327 -9.15 -8.43 20.39
N ALA A 328 -7.97 -7.91 20.02
CA ALA A 328 -6.71 -8.45 20.53
C ALA A 328 -6.65 -8.42 22.07
N ARG A 329 -7.14 -7.35 22.71
CA ARG A 329 -7.24 -7.27 24.18
C ARG A 329 -8.23 -8.27 24.77
N ILE A 330 -9.35 -8.51 24.08
CA ILE A 330 -10.37 -9.49 24.50
C ILE A 330 -9.80 -10.92 24.41
N PHE A 331 -9.15 -11.26 23.30
CA PHE A 331 -8.56 -12.59 23.07
C PHE A 331 -7.41 -12.86 24.04
N ASP A 332 -6.54 -11.89 24.27
CA ASP A 332 -5.50 -11.97 25.30
C ASP A 332 -6.10 -12.19 26.70
N ALA A 333 -7.18 -11.47 27.05
CA ALA A 333 -7.90 -11.68 28.30
C ALA A 333 -8.59 -13.03 28.43
N ALA A 334 -8.91 -13.68 27.30
CA ALA A 334 -9.51 -15.00 27.25
C ALA A 334 -8.45 -16.12 27.22
N GLY A 335 -7.16 -15.79 27.21
CA GLY A 335 -6.05 -16.77 27.16
C GLY A 335 -5.65 -17.22 25.75
N CYS A 336 -6.19 -16.60 24.70
CA CYS A 336 -5.91 -16.93 23.30
C CYS A 336 -5.23 -15.74 22.57
N SER A 337 -4.08 -15.29 23.08
CA SER A 337 -3.37 -14.10 22.58
C SER A 337 -2.82 -14.22 21.15
N ASP A 338 -2.72 -15.45 20.63
CA ASP A 338 -2.34 -15.75 19.26
C ASP A 338 -3.52 -15.67 18.27
N PHE A 339 -4.76 -15.53 18.76
CA PHE A 339 -5.96 -15.41 17.95
C PHE A 339 -6.25 -13.96 17.55
N HIS A 340 -6.67 -13.73 16.31
CA HIS A 340 -6.97 -12.40 15.77
C HIS A 340 -8.37 -12.36 15.17
N PHE A 341 -8.95 -11.16 15.04
CA PHE A 341 -10.33 -11.05 14.54
C PHE A 341 -10.49 -11.57 13.11
N HIS A 342 -9.44 -11.48 12.28
CA HIS A 342 -9.49 -12.03 10.92
C HIS A 342 -9.55 -13.56 10.89
N ASP A 343 -9.09 -14.25 11.96
CA ASP A 343 -9.19 -15.70 12.10
C ASP A 343 -10.67 -16.13 12.28
N LEU A 344 -11.56 -15.25 12.74
CA LEU A 344 -13.00 -15.55 12.81
C LEU A 344 -13.59 -15.87 11.43
N ARG A 345 -13.13 -15.17 10.38
CA ARG A 345 -13.58 -15.46 9.02
C ARG A 345 -13.07 -16.83 8.53
N HIS A 346 -11.85 -17.20 8.92
CA HIS A 346 -11.32 -18.53 8.65
C HIS A 346 -12.16 -19.59 9.36
N GLU A 347 -12.39 -19.42 10.65
CA GLU A 347 -13.21 -20.31 11.48
C GLU A 347 -14.65 -20.43 10.97
N ALA A 348 -15.31 -19.32 10.60
CA ALA A 348 -16.64 -19.34 10.01
C ALA A 348 -16.69 -20.15 8.71
N THR A 349 -15.64 -20.04 7.89
CA THR A 349 -15.52 -20.83 6.65
C THR A 349 -15.33 -22.31 6.98
N CYS A 350 -14.49 -22.67 7.96
CA CYS A 350 -14.35 -24.03 8.46
C CYS A 350 -15.71 -24.60 8.93
N ARG A 351 -16.46 -23.83 9.74
CA ARG A 351 -17.80 -24.21 10.21
C ARG A 351 -18.76 -24.46 9.06
N PHE A 352 -18.77 -23.65 8.00
CA PHE A 352 -19.61 -23.94 6.84
C PHE A 352 -19.29 -25.30 6.22
N TYR A 353 -18.01 -25.68 6.14
CA TYR A 353 -17.63 -27.00 5.63
C TYR A 353 -18.02 -28.15 6.56
N GLU A 354 -17.98 -27.94 7.88
CA GLU A 354 -18.25 -28.96 8.89
C GLU A 354 -19.74 -29.14 9.20
N THR A 355 -20.49 -28.04 9.29
CA THR A 355 -21.89 -28.05 9.79
C THR A 355 -22.93 -28.00 8.67
N THR A 356 -22.52 -27.89 7.40
CA THR A 356 -23.46 -27.79 6.27
C THR A 356 -23.06 -28.73 5.13
N THR A 357 -24.02 -29.01 4.26
CA THR A 357 -23.83 -29.79 3.03
C THR A 357 -23.62 -28.93 1.78
N LEU A 358 -23.40 -27.63 1.95
CA LEU A 358 -23.24 -26.66 0.86
C LEU A 358 -22.07 -27.04 -0.07
N THR A 359 -22.23 -26.85 -1.37
CA THR A 359 -21.16 -27.01 -2.36
C THR A 359 -20.08 -25.92 -2.19
N ASP A 360 -18.89 -26.17 -2.75
CA ASP A 360 -17.81 -25.16 -2.74
C ASP A 360 -18.24 -23.85 -3.41
N VAL A 361 -19.11 -23.93 -4.44
CA VAL A 361 -19.66 -22.76 -5.12
C VAL A 361 -20.57 -21.97 -4.17
N GLU A 362 -21.49 -22.62 -3.48
CA GLU A 362 -22.37 -21.95 -2.51
C GLU A 362 -21.58 -21.31 -1.36
N VAL A 363 -20.58 -22.02 -0.82
CA VAL A 363 -19.69 -21.45 0.21
C VAL A 363 -18.91 -20.26 -0.36
N SER A 364 -18.45 -20.32 -1.61
CA SER A 364 -17.76 -19.19 -2.26
C SER A 364 -18.66 -17.96 -2.41
N LEU A 365 -19.95 -18.15 -2.72
CA LEU A 365 -20.94 -17.08 -2.84
C LEU A 365 -21.21 -16.42 -1.49
N ILE A 366 -21.25 -17.18 -0.40
CA ILE A 366 -21.44 -16.66 0.97
C ILE A 366 -20.19 -15.91 1.42
N THR A 367 -19.03 -16.57 1.34
CA THR A 367 -17.77 -16.04 1.84
C THR A 367 -17.22 -14.92 0.95
N GLY A 368 -17.57 -14.87 -0.33
CA GLY A 368 -17.07 -13.88 -1.30
C GLY A 368 -15.62 -14.16 -1.72
N HIS A 369 -15.29 -15.43 -1.98
CA HIS A 369 -14.03 -15.83 -2.62
C HIS A 369 -14.21 -15.82 -4.14
N LYS A 370 -13.32 -15.11 -4.85
CA LYS A 370 -13.37 -15.00 -6.32
C LYS A 370 -12.83 -16.23 -7.03
N ASP A 371 -11.84 -16.89 -6.44
CA ASP A 371 -11.24 -18.11 -6.96
C ASP A 371 -11.53 -19.27 -6.01
N LEU A 372 -12.22 -20.29 -6.52
CA LEU A 372 -12.53 -21.52 -5.79
C LEU A 372 -11.27 -22.25 -5.32
N ARG A 373 -10.11 -22.04 -5.95
CA ARG A 373 -8.84 -22.61 -5.49
C ARG A 373 -8.49 -22.16 -4.07
N MET A 374 -8.95 -20.98 -3.64
CA MET A 374 -8.77 -20.50 -2.26
C MET A 374 -9.53 -21.34 -1.24
N LEU A 375 -10.59 -22.04 -1.67
CA LEU A 375 -11.39 -22.90 -0.80
C LEU A 375 -10.82 -24.31 -0.62
N ARG A 376 -9.85 -24.72 -1.45
CA ARG A 376 -9.25 -26.08 -1.40
C ARG A 376 -8.76 -26.47 -0.01
N ARG A 377 -8.23 -25.51 0.75
CA ARG A 377 -7.74 -25.76 2.12
C ARG A 377 -8.85 -26.20 3.09
N TYR A 378 -10.10 -25.81 2.86
CA TYR A 378 -11.24 -26.18 3.70
C TYR A 378 -11.88 -27.50 3.26
N ALA A 379 -11.74 -27.88 1.99
CA ALA A 379 -12.31 -29.11 1.45
C ALA A 379 -11.85 -30.37 2.22
N ASN A 380 -10.63 -30.35 2.77
CA ASN A 380 -10.09 -31.44 3.60
C ASN A 380 -10.91 -31.70 4.87
N LEU A 381 -11.64 -30.70 5.39
CA LEU A 381 -12.48 -30.86 6.59
C LEU A 381 -13.66 -31.80 6.37
N ARG A 382 -14.01 -32.09 5.12
CA ARG A 382 -15.07 -33.03 4.76
C ARG A 382 -14.58 -34.46 4.56
N GLY A 383 -13.35 -34.81 4.97
CA GLY A 383 -12.82 -36.17 4.82
C GLY A 383 -13.78 -37.26 5.35
N SER A 384 -14.38 -37.04 6.53
CA SER A 384 -15.37 -37.97 7.13
C SER A 384 -16.72 -37.98 6.42
N HIS A 385 -17.09 -36.89 5.75
CA HIS A 385 -18.29 -36.82 4.92
C HIS A 385 -18.07 -37.49 3.56
N LEU A 386 -16.87 -37.36 3.00
CA LEU A 386 -16.43 -38.10 1.82
C LEU A 386 -16.41 -39.59 2.10
N ALA A 387 -15.88 -40.03 3.25
CA ALA A 387 -15.91 -41.43 3.68
C ALA A 387 -17.35 -42.01 3.66
N ARG A 388 -18.30 -41.32 4.30
CA ARG A 388 -19.74 -41.71 4.28
C ARG A 388 -20.39 -41.74 2.89
N ARG A 389 -19.82 -41.04 1.90
CA ARG A 389 -20.33 -41.01 0.52
C ARG A 389 -19.71 -42.06 -0.37
N ILE A 390 -18.55 -42.61 0.00
CA ILE A 390 -17.83 -43.61 -0.79
C ILE A 390 -17.98 -45.03 -0.23
N GLY A 391 -18.60 -45.21 0.95
CA GLY A 391 -18.88 -46.50 1.56
C GLY A 391 -19.51 -46.37 2.93
#